data_AF-A0AAN9VW08-F1
#
_entry.id   AF-A0AAN9VW08-F1
#
_cell.length_a   1.000
_cell.length_b   1.000
_cell.length_c   1.000
_cell.angle_alpha   90.00
_cell.angle_beta   90.00
_cell.angle_gamma   90.00
#
_symmetry.space_group_name_H-M   'P 1'
#
loop_
_entity.id
_entity.type
_entity.pdbx_description
1 polymer ?
#
loop_
_entity_poly.entity_id
_entity_poly.type
_entity_poly.pdbx_seq_one_letter_code
_entity_poly.pdbx_strand_id
1 'polypeptide(L)' 'MGLGTRCMIFAAVLLVAVSTTAQTQCPNMPPGTFGPCVEACGSGCTDGTICCSNGCGHECMRPVGED' A
#
# COMPACT_ATOMS: atom_id res chain seq x y z
N MET A 1 12.88 -27.87 28.76
CA MET A 1 12.94 -27.01 27.57
C MET A 1 11.52 -26.56 27.26
N GLY A 2 11.16 -25.26 27.21
CA GLY A 2 9.81 -24.94 26.73
C GLY A 2 9.21 -23.58 27.10
N LEU A 3 9.80 -22.80 28.01
CA LEU A 3 9.28 -21.48 28.35
C LEU A 3 9.80 -20.37 27.41
N GLY A 4 11.07 -20.46 26.99
CA GLY A 4 11.70 -19.49 26.08
C GLY A 4 11.17 -19.55 24.63
N THR A 5 10.90 -20.75 24.13
CA THR A 5 10.42 -20.95 22.75
C THR A 5 8.98 -20.43 22.55
N ARG A 6 8.13 -20.52 23.58
CA ARG A 6 6.74 -20.04 23.51
C ARG A 6 6.68 -18.50 23.47
N CYS A 7 7.52 -17.82 24.25
CA CYS A 7 7.58 -16.35 24.26
C CYS A 7 8.03 -15.78 22.91
N MET A 8 9.03 -16.42 22.27
CA MET A 8 9.52 -16.05 20.93
C MET A 8 8.44 -16.21 19.85
N ILE A 9 7.62 -17.26 19.93
CA ILE A 9 6.51 -17.48 18.99
C ILE A 9 5.44 -16.38 19.13
N PHE A 10 5.04 -16.01 20.36
CA PHE A 10 4.07 -14.93 20.56
C PHE A 10 4.58 -13.58 20.04
N ALA A 11 5.86 -13.26 20.26
CA ALA A 11 6.49 -12.06 19.74
C ALA A 11 6.53 -12.05 18.20
N ALA A 12 6.86 -13.18 17.57
CA ALA A 12 6.84 -13.31 16.11
C ALA A 12 5.42 -13.19 15.54
N VAL A 13 4.41 -13.78 16.19
CA VAL A 13 3.01 -13.67 15.75
C VAL A 13 2.49 -12.23 15.86
N LEU A 14 2.84 -11.51 16.93
CA LEU A 14 2.55 -10.07 17.07
C LEU A 14 3.25 -9.22 16.00
N LEU A 15 4.49 -9.57 15.63
CA LEU A 15 5.23 -8.92 14.55
C LEU A 15 4.64 -9.23 13.16
N VAL A 16 4.05 -10.40 12.95
CA VAL A 16 3.41 -10.79 11.67
C VAL A 16 1.99 -10.22 11.54
N ALA A 17 1.26 -10.09 12.66
CA ALA A 17 -0.10 -9.55 12.71
C ALA A 17 -0.17 -8.03 12.48
N VAL A 18 0.96 -7.31 12.47
CA VAL A 18 1.06 -5.90 12.08
C VAL A 18 1.24 -5.70 10.58
N SER A 19 0.80 -6.67 9.76
CA SER A 19 0.68 -6.46 8.32
C SER A 19 -0.56 -5.58 8.08
N THR A 20 -0.40 -4.28 8.27
CA THR A 20 -1.40 -3.26 7.93
C THR A 20 -1.86 -3.53 6.50
N THR A 21 -3.10 -3.98 6.32
CA THR A 21 -3.72 -4.15 5.02
C THR A 21 -4.03 -2.76 4.44
N ALA A 22 -2.98 -2.05 4.03
CA ALA A 22 -3.12 -0.92 3.14
C ALA A 22 -3.52 -1.51 1.78
N GLN A 23 -4.74 -1.24 1.34
CA GLN A 23 -5.24 -1.69 0.05
C GLN A 23 -4.23 -1.34 -1.06
N THR A 24 -3.89 -2.31 -1.91
CA THR A 24 -2.62 -2.31 -2.66
C THR A 24 -2.76 -2.05 -4.17
N GLN A 25 -3.96 -1.81 -4.70
CA GLN A 25 -4.17 -1.72 -6.14
C GLN A 25 -4.66 -0.34 -6.59
N CYS A 26 -4.00 0.15 -7.65
CA CYS A 26 -4.42 1.35 -8.37
C CYS A 26 -5.72 1.08 -9.14
N PRO A 27 -6.61 2.07 -9.25
CA PRO A 27 -7.78 1.95 -10.11
C PRO A 27 -7.36 1.72 -11.56
N ASN A 28 -8.10 0.89 -12.28
CA ASN A 28 -7.90 0.73 -13.72
C ASN A 28 -8.22 2.06 -14.42
N MET A 29 -7.24 2.60 -15.15
CA MET A 29 -7.45 3.75 -16.01
C MET A 29 -7.86 3.31 -17.41
N PRO A 30 -8.76 4.06 -18.09
CA PRO A 30 -9.07 3.82 -19.48
C PRO A 30 -7.81 3.87 -20.36
N PRO A 31 -7.73 3.05 -21.43
CA PRO A 31 -6.60 3.10 -22.35
C PRO A 31 -6.50 4.48 -23.01
N GLY A 32 -5.27 5.00 -23.12
CA GLY A 32 -5.01 6.34 -23.66
C GLY A 32 -5.24 7.49 -22.68
N THR A 33 -5.48 7.20 -21.40
CA THR A 33 -5.48 8.23 -20.36
C THR A 33 -4.05 8.71 -20.11
N PHE A 34 -3.85 10.02 -20.25
CA PHE A 34 -2.60 10.70 -19.91
C PHE A 34 -2.92 11.91 -19.04
N GLY A 35 -2.49 11.84 -17.80
CA GLY A 35 -2.50 12.99 -16.89
C GLY A 35 -1.26 13.88 -17.08
N PRO A 36 -1.14 14.93 -16.26
CA PRO A 36 0.05 15.77 -16.26
C PRO A 36 1.30 14.96 -15.91
N CYS A 37 2.40 15.26 -16.59
CA CYS A 37 3.72 14.67 -16.38
C CYS A 37 4.40 15.26 -15.12
N VAL A 38 3.76 15.08 -13.98
CA VAL A 38 4.21 15.60 -12.68
C VAL A 38 4.28 14.46 -11.67
N GLU A 39 5.37 14.42 -10.91
CA GLU A 39 5.55 13.48 -9.81
C GLU A 39 4.96 14.06 -8.53
N ALA A 40 3.64 13.90 -8.33
CA ALA A 40 2.94 14.49 -7.19
C ALA A 40 3.03 13.64 -5.91
N CYS A 41 3.62 12.45 -5.97
CA CYS A 41 3.68 11.55 -4.83
C CYS A 41 4.95 11.60 -3.99
N GLY A 42 6.03 12.27 -4.40
CA GLY A 42 7.27 12.40 -3.61
C GLY A 42 7.67 11.17 -2.76
N SER A 43 7.48 11.28 -1.44
CA SER A 43 7.79 10.25 -0.44
C SER A 43 6.62 9.30 -0.07
N GLY A 44 5.45 9.45 -0.70
CA GLY A 44 4.25 8.67 -0.44
C GLY A 44 2.98 9.51 -0.36
N CYS A 45 1.86 8.83 -0.13
CA CYS A 45 0.53 9.41 -0.04
C CYS A 45 -0.04 9.27 1.39
N THR A 46 -0.91 10.20 1.79
CA THR A 46 -1.57 10.18 3.11
C THR A 46 -3.02 9.69 3.00
N ASP A 47 -3.73 9.59 4.13
CA ASP A 47 -5.18 9.36 4.17
C ASP A 47 -5.63 8.05 3.50
N GLY A 48 -4.77 7.03 3.53
CA GLY A 48 -5.06 5.74 2.92
C GLY A 48 -5.15 5.77 1.39
N THR A 49 -4.65 6.84 0.76
CA THR A 49 -4.44 6.89 -0.68
C THR A 49 -3.10 6.25 -1.04
N ILE A 50 -2.98 5.79 -2.28
CA ILE A 50 -1.77 5.16 -2.81
C ILE A 50 -1.28 5.93 -4.04
N CYS A 51 0.02 5.89 -4.26
CA CYS A 51 0.60 6.55 -5.42
C CYS A 51 0.39 5.70 -6.67
N CYS A 52 -0.26 6.28 -7.67
CA CYS A 52 -0.60 5.60 -8.92
C CYS A 52 -0.11 6.41 -10.11
N SER A 53 0.37 5.72 -11.14
CA SER A 53 0.67 6.38 -12.41
C SER A 53 -0.64 6.89 -13.02
N ASN A 54 -0.59 8.05 -13.65
CA ASN A 54 -1.69 8.61 -14.44
C ASN A 54 -1.42 8.53 -15.97
N GLY A 55 -0.45 7.71 -16.37
CA GLY A 55 -0.03 7.54 -17.77
C GLY A 55 1.14 8.44 -18.19
N CYS A 56 1.47 9.50 -17.45
CA CYS A 56 2.72 10.25 -17.65
C CYS A 56 3.51 10.47 -16.35
N GLY A 57 2.85 10.94 -15.30
CA GLY A 57 3.41 11.11 -13.97
C GLY A 57 2.70 10.22 -12.94
N HIS A 58 2.72 10.64 -11.69
CA HIS A 58 2.08 9.94 -10.59
C HIS A 58 1.28 10.87 -9.68
N GLU A 59 0.15 10.39 -9.20
CA GLU A 59 -0.73 11.09 -8.27
C GLU A 59 -1.31 10.15 -7.21
N CYS A 60 -1.71 10.72 -6.07
CA CYS A 60 -2.31 9.98 -4.97
C CYS A 60 -3.78 9.68 -5.27
N MET A 61 -4.12 8.40 -5.44
CA MET A 61 -5.46 7.93 -5.74
C MET A 61 -6.00 7.06 -4.61
N ARG A 62 -7.32 7.00 -4.46
CA ARG A 62 -7.94 6.04 -3.55
C ARG A 62 -7.65 4.62 -4.07
N PRO A 63 -7.10 3.73 -3.25
CA PRO A 63 -6.91 2.34 -3.66
C PRO A 63 -8.25 1.68 -3.90
N VAL A 64 -8.29 0.77 -4.85
CA VAL A 64 -9.40 -0.17 -4.98
C VAL A 64 -9.08 -1.39 -4.11
N GLY A 65 -10.05 -1.76 -3.29
CA GLY A 65 -10.02 -3.00 -2.53
C GLY A 65 -10.57 -4.15 -3.34
N GLU A 66 -10.03 -5.35 -3.11
CA GLU A 66 -10.87 -6.55 -3.20
C GLU A 66 -11.75 -6.58 -1.95
N ASP A 67 -13.04 -6.74 -2.17
CA ASP A 67 -14.10 -6.74 -1.16
C ASP A 67 -13.94 -7.85 -0.11
#